data_AF-A0A538E207-F1
#
_entry.id   AF-A0A538E207-F1
#
_cell.length_a   1.000
_cell.length_b   1.000
_cell.length_c   1.000
_cell.angle_alpha   90.00
_cell.angle_beta   90.00
_cell.angle_gamma   90.00
#
_symmetry.space_group_name_H-M   'P 1'
#
loop_
_entity.id
_entity.type
_entity.pdbx_description
1 polymer ?
#
loop_
_entity_poly.entity_id
_entity_poly.type
_entity_poly.pdbx_seq_one_letter_code
_entity_poly.pdbx_strand_id
1 'polypeptide(L)'
;MSSPGLRERKKQKTRWSIQEHALRLFQQQGYEQTTVDQIAAAAEISPSTFFRYFKTKEDVVVEDEYDPLLLRLLADEPSDEPVIPALRHAIATAFAHLGPTEMAQIRQRTELMLAVPALRMRMLDSFTGSLDMLAA
;
A
#
# COMPACT_ATOMS: atom_id res chain seq x y z
N MET A 1 -4.12 -9.56 -23.08
CA MET A 1 -4.45 -8.83 -21.83
C MET A 1 -5.75 -9.40 -21.27
N SER A 2 -5.68 -10.27 -20.26
CA SER A 2 -6.92 -10.73 -19.60
C SER A 2 -7.27 -9.74 -18.51
N SER A 3 -8.41 -9.05 -18.65
CA SER A 3 -8.98 -8.24 -17.58
C SER A 3 -9.01 -9.05 -16.28
N PRO A 4 -8.62 -8.48 -15.12
CA PRO A 4 -8.71 -9.19 -13.85
C PRO A 4 -10.14 -9.71 -13.69
N GLY A 5 -10.25 -11.03 -13.49
CA GLY A 5 -11.54 -11.68 -13.34
C GLY A 5 -12.34 -11.04 -12.21
N LEU A 6 -13.66 -11.16 -12.22
CA LEU A 6 -14.57 -10.54 -11.25
C LEU A 6 -14.13 -10.79 -9.78
N ARG A 7 -13.52 -11.95 -9.51
CA ARG A 7 -12.97 -12.33 -8.21
C ARG A 7 -11.81 -11.43 -7.77
N GLU A 8 -10.89 -11.12 -8.67
CA GLU A 8 -9.72 -10.28 -8.37
C GLU A 8 -10.14 -8.83 -8.14
N ARG A 9 -11.07 -8.32 -8.95
CA ARG A 9 -11.65 -6.97 -8.75
C ARG A 9 -12.36 -6.85 -7.40
N LYS A 10 -13.15 -7.86 -7.02
CA LYS A 10 -13.81 -7.90 -5.70
C LYS A 10 -12.79 -7.95 -4.56
N LYS A 11 -11.72 -8.74 -4.72
CA LYS A 11 -10.63 -8.83 -3.74
C LYS A 11 -9.94 -7.48 -3.54
N GLN A 12 -9.61 -6.77 -4.61
CA GLN A 12 -9.01 -5.43 -4.57
C GLN A 12 -9.95 -4.42 -3.90
N LYS A 13 -11.24 -4.40 -4.29
CA LYS A 13 -12.21 -3.49 -3.67
C LYS A 13 -12.32 -3.68 -2.14
N THR A 14 -12.33 -4.93 -1.67
CA THR A 14 -12.33 -5.21 -0.22
C THR A 14 -11.04 -4.74 0.45
N ARG A 15 -9.89 -4.97 -0.20
CA ARG A 15 -8.58 -4.53 0.31
C ARG A 15 -8.54 -3.01 0.50
N TRP A 16 -8.97 -2.26 -0.51
CA TRP A 16 -9.06 -0.80 -0.43
C TRP A 16 -9.99 -0.34 0.70
N SER A 17 -11.21 -0.89 0.80
CA SER A 17 -12.13 -0.53 1.88
C SER A 17 -11.52 -0.71 3.27
N ILE A 18 -10.80 -1.80 3.51
CA ILE A 18 -10.09 -2.03 4.78
C ILE A 18 -9.04 -0.94 5.03
N GLN A 19 -8.23 -0.58 4.03
CA GLN A 19 -7.20 0.45 4.15
C GLN A 19 -7.80 1.82 4.43
N GLU A 20 -8.87 2.20 3.73
CA GLU A 20 -9.56 3.47 3.94
C GLU A 20 -10.03 3.61 5.40
N HIS A 21 -10.69 2.57 5.94
CA HIS A 21 -11.13 2.56 7.33
C HIS A 21 -9.96 2.58 8.33
N ALA A 22 -8.89 1.84 8.05
CA ALA A 22 -7.70 1.83 8.89
C ALA A 22 -7.04 3.21 8.96
N LEU A 23 -6.79 3.84 7.81
CA LEU A 23 -6.19 5.17 7.72
C LEU A 23 -7.06 6.22 8.42
N ARG A 24 -8.38 6.18 8.23
CA ARG A 24 -9.30 7.07 8.94
C ARG A 24 -9.17 6.93 10.47
N LEU A 25 -9.12 5.71 11.00
CA LEU A 25 -8.98 5.48 12.44
C LEU A 25 -7.59 5.91 12.95
N PHE A 26 -6.53 5.63 12.22
CA PHE A 26 -5.19 6.09 12.57
C PHE A 26 -5.11 7.61 12.67
N GLN A 27 -5.84 8.35 11.81
CA GLN A 27 -5.95 9.80 11.90
C GLN A 27 -6.69 10.26 13.16
N GLN A 28 -7.78 9.57 13.51
CA GLN A 28 -8.70 10.01 14.56
C GLN A 28 -8.17 9.76 15.98
N GLN A 29 -7.49 8.64 16.20
CA GLN A 29 -7.07 8.20 17.54
C GLN A 29 -5.60 7.76 17.61
N GLY A 30 -4.86 7.81 16.50
CA GLY A 30 -3.47 7.38 16.42
C GLY A 30 -3.30 5.90 16.08
N TYR A 31 -2.14 5.57 15.50
CA TYR A 31 -1.80 4.22 15.06
C TYR A 31 -1.76 3.21 16.21
N GLU A 32 -1.11 3.56 17.31
CA GLU A 32 -0.91 2.66 18.46
C GLU A 32 -2.23 2.31 19.15
N GLN A 33 -3.15 3.28 19.26
CA GLN A 33 -4.44 3.09 19.92
C GLN A 33 -5.47 2.37 19.04
N THR A 34 -5.18 2.21 17.75
CA THR A 34 -6.08 1.53 16.81
C THR A 34 -5.80 0.04 16.75
N THR A 35 -6.85 -0.76 16.99
CA THR A 35 -6.78 -2.23 16.94
C THR A 35 -7.34 -2.79 15.64
N VAL A 36 -6.92 -4.01 15.28
CA VAL A 36 -7.46 -4.73 14.12
C VAL A 36 -8.97 -4.95 14.26
N ASP A 37 -9.47 -5.19 15.48
CA ASP A 37 -10.89 -5.38 15.72
C ASP A 37 -11.71 -4.11 15.43
N GLN A 38 -11.19 -2.94 15.78
CA GLN A 38 -11.83 -1.66 15.46
C GLN A 38 -11.85 -1.41 13.94
N ILE A 39 -10.77 -1.74 13.25
CA ILE A 39 -10.69 -1.61 11.78
C ILE A 39 -11.68 -2.56 11.13
N ALA A 40 -11.70 -3.83 11.55
CA ALA A 40 -12.60 -4.85 11.03
C ALA A 40 -14.07 -4.48 11.25
N ALA A 41 -14.42 -4.00 12.45
CA ALA A 41 -15.76 -3.51 12.75
C ALA A 41 -16.15 -2.31 11.87
N ALA A 42 -15.24 -1.34 11.69
CA ALA A 42 -15.49 -0.16 10.85
C ALA A 42 -15.64 -0.51 9.36
N ALA A 43 -14.98 -1.58 8.90
CA ALA A 43 -15.07 -2.09 7.53
C ALA A 43 -16.16 -3.17 7.34
N GLU A 44 -17.00 -3.42 8.35
CA GLU A 44 -18.08 -4.42 8.33
C GLU A 44 -17.59 -5.84 7.99
N ILE A 45 -16.43 -6.23 8.51
CA ILE A 45 -15.85 -7.57 8.33
C ILE A 45 -15.44 -8.20 9.67
N SER A 46 -15.16 -9.50 9.66
CA SER A 46 -14.54 -10.17 10.81
C SER A 46 -13.03 -9.88 10.87
N PRO A 47 -12.41 -9.93 12.08
CA PRO A 47 -10.95 -9.91 12.21
C PRO A 47 -10.26 -11.01 11.41
N SER A 48 -10.87 -12.21 11.33
CA SER A 48 -10.38 -13.30 10.48
C SER A 48 -10.39 -12.95 8.98
N THR A 49 -11.36 -12.14 8.55
CA THR A 49 -11.40 -11.63 7.18
C THR A 49 -10.30 -10.60 6.97
N PHE A 50 -10.06 -9.69 7.92
CA PHE A 50 -8.91 -8.77 7.86
C PHE A 50 -7.59 -9.52 7.66
N PHE A 51 -7.34 -10.55 8.48
CA PHE A 51 -6.11 -11.34 8.40
C PHE A 51 -5.94 -12.14 7.11
N ARG A 52 -7.03 -12.37 6.36
CA ARG A 52 -6.98 -12.95 5.01
C ARG A 52 -6.40 -11.98 3.98
N TYR A 53 -6.49 -10.67 4.21
CA TYR A 53 -5.96 -9.64 3.31
C TYR A 53 -4.61 -9.10 3.77
N PHE A 54 -4.41 -8.94 5.09
CA PHE A 54 -3.21 -8.35 5.68
C PHE A 54 -2.74 -9.21 6.84
N LYS A 55 -1.49 -9.69 6.84
CA LYS A 55 -1.03 -10.62 7.89
C LYS A 55 -0.88 -9.90 9.23
N THR A 56 -0.55 -8.61 9.20
CA THR A 56 -0.40 -7.78 10.39
C THR A 56 -1.11 -6.43 10.27
N LYS A 57 -1.15 -5.66 11.37
CA LYS A 57 -1.68 -4.28 11.34
C LYS A 57 -0.77 -3.36 10.51
N GLU A 58 0.53 -3.60 10.51
CA GLU A 58 1.52 -2.87 9.73
C GLU A 58 1.30 -3.05 8.22
N ASP A 59 0.95 -4.27 7.79
CA ASP A 59 0.70 -4.57 6.37
C ASP A 59 -0.39 -3.70 5.76
N VAL A 60 -1.40 -3.28 6.54
CA VAL A 60 -2.47 -2.39 6.03
C VAL A 60 -1.93 -1.03 5.61
N VAL A 61 -0.82 -0.58 6.22
CA VAL A 61 -0.16 0.69 5.90
C VAL A 61 0.94 0.48 4.86
N VAL A 62 1.67 -0.64 4.94
CA VAL A 62 2.86 -0.88 4.11
C VAL A 62 2.53 -1.42 2.73
N GLU A 63 1.59 -2.37 2.62
CA GLU A 63 1.29 -3.00 1.34
C GLU A 63 0.52 -2.01 0.44
N ASP A 64 1.16 -1.52 -0.62
CA ASP A 64 0.55 -0.62 -1.59
C ASP A 64 0.23 -1.30 -2.92
N GLU A 65 -0.87 -0.89 -3.56
CA GLU A 65 -1.27 -1.39 -4.87
C GLU A 65 -0.40 -0.82 -6.00
N TYR A 66 0.37 0.23 -5.72
CA TYR A 66 1.26 0.87 -6.70
C TYR A 66 2.61 0.16 -6.86
N ASP A 67 3.02 -0.69 -5.92
CA ASP A 67 4.31 -1.41 -6.02
C ASP A 67 4.39 -2.25 -7.31
N PRO A 68 3.40 -3.09 -7.67
CA PRO A 68 3.43 -3.83 -8.94
C PRO A 68 3.38 -2.95 -10.18
N LEU A 69 2.74 -1.77 -10.10
CA LEU A 69 2.67 -0.82 -11.21
C LEU A 69 4.04 -0.14 -11.41
N LEU A 70 4.65 0.34 -10.33
CA LEU A 70 5.97 0.98 -10.34
C LEU A 70 7.04 0.00 -10.80
N LEU A 71 7.01 -1.25 -10.32
CA LEU A 71 7.92 -2.32 -10.76
C LEU A 71 7.78 -2.60 -12.27
N ARG A 72 6.55 -2.63 -12.80
CA ARG A 72 6.34 -2.77 -14.25
C ARG A 72 6.86 -1.58 -15.04
N LEU A 73 6.56 -0.36 -14.61
CA LEU A 73 7.04 0.85 -15.27
C LEU A 73 8.57 0.90 -15.31
N LEU A 74 9.24 0.45 -14.25
CA LEU A 74 10.70 0.32 -14.22
C LEU A 74 11.23 -0.80 -15.12
N ALA A 75 10.52 -1.91 -15.24
CA ALA A 75 10.94 -3.03 -16.09
C ALA A 75 10.71 -2.79 -17.58
N ASP A 76 9.64 -2.07 -17.94
CA ASP A 76 9.25 -1.80 -19.33
C ASP A 76 10.09 -0.69 -19.97
N GLU A 77 10.79 0.14 -19.18
CA GLU A 77 11.63 1.24 -19.66
C GLU A 77 13.07 1.12 -19.11
N PRO A 78 13.91 0.22 -19.68
CA PRO A 78 15.33 0.17 -19.34
C PRO A 78 16.00 1.46 -19.79
N SER A 79 16.30 2.32 -18.81
CA SER A 79 17.02 3.57 -18.99
C SER A 79 18.48 3.39 -18.56
N ASP A 80 19.42 4.00 -19.29
CA ASP A 80 20.80 4.18 -18.82
C ASP A 80 20.88 5.20 -17.65
N GLU A 81 19.74 5.79 -17.26
CA GLU A 81 19.64 6.70 -16.15
C GLU A 81 19.76 5.97 -14.80
N PRO A 82 20.38 6.57 -13.78
CA PRO A 82 20.44 5.98 -12.45
C PRO A 82 19.03 5.65 -11.91
N VAL A 83 18.90 4.52 -11.20
CA VAL A 83 17.62 3.95 -10.73
C VAL A 83 16.77 4.95 -9.95
N ILE A 84 17.38 5.80 -9.12
CA ILE A 84 16.66 6.75 -8.27
C ILE A 84 15.95 7.86 -9.09
N PRO A 85 16.62 8.56 -10.03
CA PRO A 85 15.95 9.45 -10.99
C PRO A 85 14.80 8.79 -11.77
N ALA A 86 15.01 7.57 -12.29
CA ALA A 86 13.99 6.84 -13.04
C ALA A 86 12.77 6.52 -12.16
N LEU A 87 12.99 6.02 -10.95
CA LEU A 87 11.94 5.78 -9.96
C LEU A 87 11.19 7.06 -9.60
N ARG A 88 11.89 8.19 -9.41
CA ARG A 88 11.26 9.49 -9.14
C ARG A 88 10.36 9.92 -10.30
N HIS A 89 10.78 9.72 -11.53
CA HIS A 89 9.97 10.04 -12.71
C HIS A 89 8.72 9.16 -12.78
N ALA A 90 8.86 7.84 -12.60
CA ALA A 90 7.74 6.90 -12.57
C ALA A 90 6.71 7.24 -11.49
N ILE A 91 7.17 7.56 -10.26
CA ILE A 91 6.30 7.99 -9.16
C ILE A 91 5.58 9.30 -9.51
N ALA A 92 6.29 10.30 -10.04
CA ALA A 92 5.70 11.58 -10.41
C ALA A 92 4.62 11.42 -11.49
N THR A 93 4.89 10.59 -12.50
CA THR A 93 3.93 10.27 -13.57
C THR A 93 2.73 9.52 -13.01
N ALA A 94 2.93 8.54 -12.12
CA ALA A 94 1.82 7.84 -11.46
C ALA A 94 0.95 8.81 -10.64
N PHE A 95 1.57 9.70 -9.85
CA PHE A 95 0.85 10.63 -8.99
C PHE A 95 0.11 11.73 -9.77
N ALA A 96 0.55 12.10 -10.97
CA ALA A 96 -0.14 13.06 -11.81
C ALA A 96 -1.56 12.62 -12.23
N HIS A 97 -1.87 11.33 -12.14
CA HIS A 97 -3.17 10.77 -12.50
C HIS A 97 -4.09 10.53 -11.29
N LEU A 98 -3.63 10.84 -10.08
CA LEU A 98 -4.38 10.59 -8.85
C LEU A 98 -5.23 11.80 -8.44
N GLY A 99 -6.41 11.53 -7.89
CA GLY A 99 -7.28 12.54 -7.35
C GLY A 99 -6.83 13.04 -5.96
N PRO A 100 -7.48 14.09 -5.43
CA PRO A 100 -7.13 14.67 -4.14
C PRO A 100 -7.23 13.67 -2.98
N THR A 101 -8.20 12.76 -3.04
CA THR A 101 -8.43 11.75 -1.98
C THR A 101 -7.34 10.67 -1.99
N GLU A 102 -6.92 10.18 -3.16
CA GLU A 102 -5.81 9.23 -3.26
C GLU A 102 -4.50 9.87 -2.80
N MET A 103 -4.25 11.12 -3.21
CA MET A 103 -3.07 11.90 -2.77
C MET A 103 -3.02 12.07 -1.26
N ALA A 104 -4.15 12.39 -0.61
CA ALA A 104 -4.22 12.52 0.84
C ALA A 104 -3.90 11.19 1.55
N GLN A 105 -4.40 10.07 1.04
CA GLN A 105 -4.12 8.74 1.59
C GLN A 105 -2.63 8.37 1.46
N ILE A 106 -2.02 8.61 0.31
CA ILE A 106 -0.58 8.37 0.08
C ILE A 106 0.26 9.20 1.05
N ARG A 107 -0.05 10.49 1.17
CA ARG A 107 0.63 11.38 2.13
C ARG A 107 0.50 10.84 3.55
N GLN A 108 -0.71 10.48 3.97
CA GLN A 108 -0.96 9.96 5.31
C GLN A 108 -0.17 8.67 5.60
N ARG A 109 -0.14 7.74 4.64
CA ARG A 109 0.66 6.51 4.76
C ARG A 109 2.14 6.82 4.90
N THR A 110 2.65 7.72 4.07
CA THR A 110 4.05 8.17 4.11
C THR A 110 4.39 8.80 5.46
N GLU A 111 3.53 9.69 5.97
CA GLU A 111 3.70 10.31 7.29
C GLU A 111 3.71 9.26 8.42
N LEU A 112 2.80 8.27 8.37
CA LEU A 112 2.77 7.17 9.34
C LEU A 112 4.02 6.31 9.29
N MET A 113 4.45 5.90 8.10
CA MET A 113 5.70 5.15 7.91
C MET A 113 6.88 5.93 8.46
N LEU A 114 6.97 7.24 8.16
CA LEU A 114 8.06 8.08 8.63
C LEU A 114 8.00 8.40 10.11
N ALA A 115 6.87 8.25 10.80
CA ALA A 115 6.72 8.55 12.23
C ALA A 115 6.81 7.31 13.13
N VAL A 116 6.25 6.18 12.71
CA VAL A 116 6.09 4.97 13.53
C VAL A 116 7.22 3.97 13.27
N PRO A 117 8.05 3.63 14.29
CA PRO A 117 9.18 2.71 14.11
C PRO A 117 8.81 1.33 13.58
N ALA A 118 7.70 0.74 14.05
CA ALA A 118 7.24 -0.57 13.59
C ALA A 118 6.92 -0.58 12.09
N LEU A 119 6.36 0.52 11.57
CA LEU A 119 6.05 0.65 10.14
C LEU A 119 7.32 0.80 9.29
N ARG A 120 8.35 1.52 9.78
CA ARG A 120 9.65 1.61 9.07
C ARG A 120 10.31 0.25 8.92
N MET A 121 10.32 -0.54 9.99
CA MET A 121 10.90 -1.88 9.98
C MET A 121 10.14 -2.78 8.99
N ARG A 122 8.81 -2.77 9.05
CA ARG A 122 7.99 -3.55 8.12
C ARG A 122 8.16 -3.12 6.67
N MET A 123 8.32 -1.82 6.41
CA MET A 123 8.60 -1.28 5.07
C MET A 123 9.94 -1.81 4.52
N LEU A 124 10.99 -1.86 5.33
CA LEU A 124 12.28 -2.42 4.92
C LEU A 124 12.19 -3.93 4.62
N ASP A 125 11.45 -4.69 5.42
CA ASP A 125 11.18 -6.11 5.15
C ASP A 125 10.37 -6.34 3.87
N SER A 126 9.48 -5.39 3.53
CA SER A 126 8.74 -5.43 2.28
C SER A 126 9.63 -5.11 1.09
N PHE A 127 10.55 -4.15 1.23
CA PHE A 127 11.50 -3.78 0.17
C PHE A 127 12.45 -4.91 -0.20
N THR A 128 12.95 -5.67 0.77
CA THR A 128 13.81 -6.83 0.47
C THR A 128 13.07 -7.88 -0.36
N GLY A 129 11.80 -8.15 -0.04
CA GLY A 129 10.95 -9.02 -0.87
C GLY A 129 10.69 -8.47 -2.28
N SER A 130 10.55 -7.15 -2.43
CA SER A 130 10.39 -6.52 -3.76
C SER A 130 11.70 -6.54 -4.58
N LEU A 131 12.86 -6.43 -3.94
CA LEU A 131 14.16 -6.53 -4.60
C LEU A 131 14.42 -7.96 -5.12
N ASP A 132 14.01 -8.99 -4.38
CA ASP A 132 14.10 -10.39 -4.84
C ASP A 132 13.26 -10.62 -6.12
N MET A 133 12.14 -9.90 -6.28
CA MET A 133 11.33 -9.98 -7.51
C MET A 133 11.95 -9.29 -8.72
N LEU A 134 12.86 -8.32 -8.52
CA LEU A 134 13.60 -7.67 -9.62
C LEU A 134 14.84 -8.48 -10.03
N ALA A 135 15.32 -9.37 -9.16
CA ALA A 135 16.50 -10.20 -9.40
C ALA A 135 16.19 -11.55 -10.10
N ALA A 136 14.91 -11.86 -10.32
CA ALA A 136 14.42 -13.12 -10.92
C ALA A 136 13.99 -12.91 -12.39
#